data_AF-A0A8S3FXJ6-F1
#
_entry.id   AF-A0A8S3FXJ6-F1
#
_cell.length_a   1.000
_cell.length_b   1.000
_cell.length_c   1.000
_cell.angle_alpha   90.00
_cell.angle_beta   90.00
_cell.angle_gamma   90.00
#
_symmetry.space_group_name_H-M   'P 1'
#
loop_
_entity.id
_entity.type
_entity.pdbx_description
1 polymer ?
#
loop_
_entity_poly.entity_id
_entity_poly.type
_entity_poly.pdbx_seq_one_letter_code
_entity_poly.pdbx_strand_id
1 'polypeptide(L)'
;MKFGDVESAERIFRSVKTKNIITYGAMVQGYVGNEMFEKALDLFEQIDIELDDVTYTIIFNVCAKLCNDRAMKIGKKLLAKMPENCRNNNIISTSAIDMLMKFGDVESAERFFRSIKAKGADIHGALMNGYNLNGESWKCFKIFEEMKEKNIIPDEIAWNILIGACSKKQDSNTNSID
;
A
#
# COMPACT_ATOMS: atom_id res chain seq x y z
N MET A 1 -5.70 -5.14 -20.49
CA MET A 1 -5.05 -4.35 -21.56
C MET A 1 -3.73 -5.02 -21.89
N LYS A 2 -3.52 -5.49 -23.12
CA LYS A 2 -2.21 -6.02 -23.57
C LYS A 2 -1.28 -4.85 -23.98
N PHE A 3 0.04 -5.05 -24.13
CA PHE A 3 0.96 -3.95 -24.46
C PHE A 3 0.54 -3.10 -25.69
N GLY A 4 0.15 -3.72 -26.80
CA GLY A 4 -0.34 -2.98 -28.00
C GLY A 4 -1.68 -2.24 -27.79
N ASP A 5 -2.43 -2.64 -26.77
CA ASP A 5 -3.68 -1.98 -26.34
C ASP A 5 -3.36 -0.72 -25.49
N VAL A 6 -2.20 -0.67 -24.82
CA VAL A 6 -1.71 0.52 -24.09
C VAL A 6 -1.41 1.69 -25.00
N GLU A 7 -0.69 1.47 -26.10
CA GLU A 7 -0.36 2.55 -27.03
C GLU A 7 -1.60 3.13 -27.71
N SER A 8 -2.56 2.25 -28.02
CA SER A 8 -3.86 2.64 -28.55
C SER A 8 -4.66 3.45 -27.53
N ALA A 9 -4.68 3.01 -26.27
CA ALA A 9 -5.29 3.75 -25.16
C ALA A 9 -4.60 5.10 -24.93
N GLU A 10 -3.27 5.19 -24.99
CA GLU A 10 -2.52 6.45 -24.89
C GLU A 10 -2.94 7.44 -25.98
N ARG A 11 -3.07 6.97 -27.23
CA ARG A 11 -3.53 7.81 -28.35
C ARG A 11 -4.94 8.35 -28.11
N ILE A 12 -5.86 7.49 -27.71
CA ILE A 12 -7.24 7.89 -27.40
C ILE A 12 -7.24 8.89 -26.24
N PHE A 13 -6.54 8.56 -25.16
CA PHE A 13 -6.39 9.41 -23.98
C PHE A 13 -5.88 10.81 -24.36
N ARG A 14 -4.84 10.92 -25.19
CA ARG A 14 -4.32 12.21 -25.69
C ARG A 14 -5.35 12.97 -26.53
N SER A 15 -6.17 12.27 -27.32
CA SER A 15 -7.21 12.89 -28.16
C SER A 15 -8.42 13.43 -27.37
N VAL A 16 -8.67 12.91 -26.16
CA VAL A 16 -9.77 13.38 -25.30
C VAL A 16 -9.48 14.80 -24.81
N LYS A 17 -10.32 15.76 -25.22
CA LYS A 17 -10.17 17.20 -24.88
C LYS A 17 -10.36 17.47 -23.39
N THR A 18 -11.36 16.85 -22.77
CA THR A 18 -11.71 17.03 -21.36
C THR A 18 -11.58 15.70 -20.63
N LYS A 19 -10.54 15.56 -19.81
CA LYS A 19 -10.27 14.35 -19.02
C LYS A 19 -10.87 14.51 -17.63
N ASN A 20 -11.53 13.47 -17.14
CA ASN A 20 -12.01 13.37 -15.77
C ASN A 20 -11.25 12.26 -15.02
N ILE A 21 -11.54 12.10 -13.72
CA ILE A 21 -10.82 11.14 -12.88
C ILE A 21 -10.98 9.70 -13.38
N ILE A 22 -12.14 9.35 -13.95
CA ILE A 22 -12.38 8.04 -14.57
C ILE A 22 -11.44 7.79 -15.76
N THR A 23 -11.25 8.81 -16.61
CA THR A 23 -10.34 8.72 -17.77
C THR A 23 -8.89 8.57 -17.33
N TYR A 24 -8.47 9.30 -16.30
CA TYR A 24 -7.13 9.16 -15.71
C TYR A 24 -6.95 7.79 -15.04
N GLY A 25 -7.90 7.37 -14.20
CA GLY A 25 -7.87 6.10 -13.48
C GLY A 25 -7.77 4.89 -14.42
N ALA A 26 -8.54 4.89 -15.52
CA ALA A 26 -8.44 3.85 -16.54
C ALA A 26 -7.05 3.78 -17.18
N MET A 27 -6.45 4.93 -17.50
CA MET A 27 -5.12 4.98 -18.11
C MET A 27 -4.01 4.58 -17.13
N VAL A 28 -4.10 5.03 -15.87
CA VAL A 28 -3.20 4.61 -14.78
C VAL A 28 -3.29 3.10 -14.59
N GLN A 29 -4.51 2.53 -14.51
CA GLN A 29 -4.70 1.08 -14.41
C GLN A 29 -4.14 0.34 -15.63
N GLY A 30 -4.28 0.92 -16.82
CA GLY A 30 -3.69 0.41 -18.05
C GLY A 30 -2.17 0.29 -17.98
N TYR A 31 -1.48 1.33 -17.49
CA TYR A 31 -0.04 1.30 -17.24
C TYR A 31 0.35 0.26 -16.18
N VAL A 32 -0.37 0.22 -15.07
CA VAL A 32 -0.11 -0.72 -13.97
C VAL A 32 -0.26 -2.18 -14.41
N GLY A 33 -1.29 -2.48 -15.20
CA GLY A 33 -1.51 -3.82 -15.77
C GLY A 33 -0.45 -4.26 -16.79
N ASN A 34 0.39 -3.34 -17.26
CA ASN A 34 1.53 -3.61 -18.14
C ASN A 34 2.88 -3.30 -17.46
N GLU A 35 2.89 -3.19 -16.13
CA GLU A 35 4.08 -2.94 -15.31
C GLU A 35 4.83 -1.64 -15.64
N MET A 36 4.16 -0.69 -16.30
CA MET A 36 4.71 0.62 -16.67
C MET A 36 4.55 1.63 -15.52
N PHE A 37 5.08 1.29 -14.35
CA PHE A 37 4.84 2.00 -13.09
C PHE A 37 5.30 3.46 -13.11
N GLU A 38 6.44 3.76 -13.73
CA GLU A 38 6.93 5.14 -13.86
C GLU A 38 5.98 6.00 -14.71
N LYS A 39 5.45 5.47 -15.82
CA LYS A 39 4.42 6.17 -16.61
C LYS A 39 3.13 6.39 -15.83
N ALA A 40 2.76 5.45 -14.97
CA ALA A 40 1.61 5.59 -14.09
C ALA A 40 1.80 6.77 -13.11
N LEU A 41 3.00 6.90 -12.54
CA LEU A 41 3.35 8.03 -11.67
C LEU A 41 3.44 9.36 -12.45
N ASP A 42 4.05 9.37 -13.63
CA ASP A 42 4.11 10.54 -14.52
C ASP A 42 2.70 11.07 -14.84
N LEU A 43 1.76 10.16 -15.10
CA LEU A 43 0.38 10.52 -15.37
C LEU A 43 -0.34 11.00 -14.12
N PHE A 44 -0.12 10.34 -12.98
CA PHE A 44 -0.69 10.75 -11.70
C PHE A 44 -0.29 12.17 -11.30
N GLU A 45 0.97 12.56 -11.51
CA GLU A 45 1.45 13.91 -11.18
C GLU A 45 0.81 15.01 -12.04
N GLN A 46 0.20 14.65 -13.17
CA GLN A 46 -0.58 15.56 -14.03
C GLN A 46 -2.03 15.73 -13.57
N ILE A 47 -2.50 14.94 -12.61
CA ILE A 47 -3.88 15.02 -12.12
C ILE A 47 -4.00 16.20 -11.14
N ASP A 48 -4.78 17.21 -11.52
CA ASP A 48 -5.08 18.41 -10.73
C ASP A 48 -6.52 18.41 -10.16
N ILE A 49 -7.29 17.37 -10.46
CA ILE A 49 -8.66 17.16 -9.99
C ILE A 49 -8.72 16.21 -8.78
N GLU A 50 -9.88 16.15 -8.13
CA GLU A 50 -10.11 15.24 -7.01
C GLU A 50 -10.01 13.77 -7.44
N LEU A 51 -9.30 12.99 -6.63
CA LEU A 51 -9.06 11.57 -6.86
C LEU A 51 -10.20 10.73 -6.30
N ASP A 52 -10.49 9.62 -6.96
CA ASP A 52 -11.38 8.59 -6.42
C ASP A 52 -10.61 7.58 -5.56
N ASP A 53 -11.37 6.79 -4.78
CA ASP A 53 -10.84 5.76 -3.89
C ASP A 53 -9.95 4.73 -4.61
N VAL A 54 -10.29 4.43 -5.86
CA VAL A 54 -9.56 3.48 -6.71
C VAL A 54 -8.18 4.05 -7.06
N THR A 55 -8.11 5.32 -7.46
CA THR A 55 -6.86 5.97 -7.83
C THR A 55 -5.91 6.08 -6.63
N TYR A 56 -6.42 6.43 -5.44
CA TYR A 56 -5.60 6.39 -4.21
C TYR A 56 -4.94 5.02 -3.99
N THR A 57 -5.76 3.96 -4.02
CA THR A 57 -5.30 2.59 -3.79
C THR A 57 -4.25 2.16 -4.83
N ILE A 58 -4.50 2.45 -6.12
CA ILE A 58 -3.59 2.11 -7.20
C ILE A 58 -2.24 2.81 -7.00
N ILE A 59 -2.23 4.11 -6.70
CA ILE A 59 -0.98 4.87 -6.57
C ILE A 59 -0.18 4.44 -5.34
N PHE A 60 -0.82 4.16 -4.21
CA PHE A 60 -0.11 3.57 -3.06
C PHE A 60 0.53 2.23 -3.41
N ASN A 61 -0.19 1.35 -4.12
CA ASN A 61 0.35 0.07 -4.57
C ASN A 61 1.50 0.23 -5.58
N VAL A 62 1.42 1.19 -6.49
CA VAL A 62 2.51 1.51 -7.43
C VAL A 62 3.75 1.99 -6.68
N CYS A 63 3.56 2.90 -5.71
CA CYS A 63 4.65 3.41 -4.89
C CYS A 63 5.32 2.28 -4.09
N ALA A 64 4.50 1.41 -3.48
CA ALA A 64 4.94 0.23 -2.75
C ALA A 64 5.74 -0.75 -3.62
N LYS A 65 5.36 -0.94 -4.89
CA LYS A 65 6.06 -1.80 -5.84
C LYS A 65 7.40 -1.21 -6.31
N LEU A 66 7.44 0.09 -6.61
CA LEU A 66 8.65 0.74 -7.07
C LEU A 66 9.70 0.89 -5.97
N CYS A 67 9.26 1.13 -4.73
CA CYS A 67 10.11 1.22 -3.54
C CYS A 67 11.39 2.07 -3.74
N ASN A 68 11.26 3.22 -4.42
CA ASN A 68 12.34 4.16 -4.68
C ASN A 68 12.03 5.56 -4.11
N ASP A 69 13.02 6.45 -4.06
CA ASP A 69 12.88 7.79 -3.46
C ASP A 69 11.77 8.63 -4.10
N ARG A 70 11.56 8.51 -5.42
CA ARG A 70 10.51 9.24 -6.13
C ARG A 70 9.14 8.76 -5.67
N ALA A 71 8.93 7.45 -5.65
CA ALA A 71 7.71 6.82 -5.20
C ALA A 71 7.41 7.17 -3.71
N MET A 72 8.43 7.21 -2.86
CA MET A 72 8.25 7.61 -1.45
C MET A 72 7.74 9.05 -1.33
N LYS A 73 8.33 9.99 -2.08
CA LYS A 73 7.91 11.40 -2.09
C LYS A 73 6.47 11.55 -2.57
N ILE A 74 6.10 10.87 -3.65
CA ILE A 74 4.74 10.88 -4.21
C ILE A 74 3.75 10.28 -3.20
N GLY A 75 4.05 9.10 -2.66
CA GLY A 75 3.22 8.42 -1.68
C GLY A 75 2.95 9.24 -0.42
N LYS A 76 4.00 9.87 0.15
CA LYS A 76 3.84 10.75 1.32
C LYS A 76 3.02 12.01 1.00
N LYS A 77 3.22 12.62 -0.17
CA LYS A 77 2.42 13.76 -0.64
C LYS A 77 0.95 13.38 -0.81
N LEU A 78 0.67 12.20 -1.37
CA LEU A 78 -0.68 11.67 -1.53
C LEU A 78 -1.34 11.43 -0.17
N LEU A 79 -0.63 10.79 0.76
CA LEU A 79 -1.11 10.52 2.12
C LEU A 79 -1.43 11.81 2.90
N ALA A 80 -0.58 12.83 2.79
CA ALA A 80 -0.79 14.12 3.44
C ALA A 80 -2.04 14.85 2.94
N LYS A 81 -2.38 14.68 1.64
CA LYS A 81 -3.57 15.27 1.02
C LYS A 81 -4.83 14.42 1.16
N MET A 82 -4.72 13.20 1.71
CA MET A 82 -5.81 12.24 1.73
C MET A 82 -6.97 12.73 2.63
N PRO A 83 -8.19 12.87 2.07
CA PRO A 83 -9.39 13.24 2.82
C PRO A 83 -9.76 12.26 3.93
N GLU A 84 -10.49 12.73 4.93
CA GLU A 84 -10.88 11.93 6.10
C GLU A 84 -11.80 10.74 5.75
N ASN A 85 -12.66 10.88 4.74
CA ASN A 85 -13.45 9.75 4.23
C ASN A 85 -12.56 8.65 3.64
N CYS A 86 -11.54 9.01 2.85
CA CYS A 86 -10.58 8.05 2.29
C CYS A 86 -9.72 7.40 3.38
N ARG A 87 -9.34 8.14 4.44
CA ARG A 87 -8.65 7.60 5.63
C ARG A 87 -9.44 6.57 6.41
N ASN A 88 -10.77 6.58 6.29
CA ASN A 88 -11.63 5.59 6.93
C ASN A 88 -12.03 4.45 5.98
N ASN A 89 -11.61 4.49 4.72
CA ASN A 89 -11.71 3.37 3.79
C ASN A 89 -10.59 2.35 4.11
N ASN A 90 -10.99 1.11 4.43
CA ASN A 90 -10.07 0.05 4.84
C ASN A 90 -9.08 -0.33 3.73
N ILE A 91 -9.51 -0.34 2.47
CA ILE A 91 -8.68 -0.73 1.32
C ILE A 91 -7.58 0.31 1.10
N ILE A 92 -7.97 1.59 1.05
CA ILE A 92 -7.01 2.69 0.86
C ILE A 92 -6.01 2.72 2.02
N SER A 93 -6.49 2.65 3.25
CA SER A 93 -5.64 2.72 4.43
C SER A 93 -4.67 1.54 4.55
N THR A 94 -5.12 0.33 4.18
CA THR A 94 -4.27 -0.85 4.09
C THR A 94 -3.16 -0.66 3.06
N SER A 95 -3.48 -0.15 1.87
CA SER A 95 -2.48 0.13 0.82
C SER A 95 -1.46 1.21 1.24
N ALA A 96 -1.91 2.25 1.96
CA ALA A 96 -1.02 3.28 2.49
C ALA A 96 -0.06 2.73 3.56
N ILE A 97 -0.53 1.84 4.45
CA ILE A 97 0.31 1.18 5.45
C ILE A 97 1.32 0.26 4.78
N ASP A 98 0.88 -0.61 3.85
CA ASP A 98 1.79 -1.50 3.12
C ASP A 98 2.90 -0.71 2.41
N MET A 99 2.54 0.40 1.77
CA MET A 99 3.49 1.32 1.15
C MET A 99 4.52 1.85 2.16
N LEU A 100 4.08 2.43 3.29
CA LEU A 100 4.99 2.99 4.29
C LEU A 100 5.91 1.91 4.89
N MET A 101 5.38 0.72 5.17
CA MET A 101 6.17 -0.38 5.72
C MET A 101 7.21 -0.89 4.72
N LYS A 102 6.91 -0.94 3.41
CA LYS A 102 7.90 -1.32 2.39
C LYS A 102 9.01 -0.29 2.21
N PHE A 103 8.71 1.00 2.42
CA PHE A 103 9.73 2.04 2.50
C PHE A 103 10.56 2.03 3.81
N GLY A 104 10.20 1.16 4.76
CA GLY A 104 10.81 1.12 6.09
C GLY A 104 10.44 2.30 7.00
N ASP A 105 9.44 3.10 6.64
CA ASP A 105 8.91 4.19 7.48
C ASP A 105 7.88 3.64 8.47
N VAL A 106 8.34 2.73 9.33
CA VAL A 106 7.53 2.02 10.33
C VAL A 106 6.83 3.02 11.26
N GLU A 107 7.53 4.07 11.67
CA GLU A 107 6.99 5.08 12.58
C GLU A 107 5.79 5.82 11.97
N SER A 108 5.87 6.23 10.70
CA SER A 108 4.73 6.86 10.03
C SER A 108 3.58 5.90 9.80
N ALA A 109 3.87 4.63 9.50
CA ALA A 109 2.84 3.60 9.34
C ALA A 109 2.07 3.38 10.65
N GLU A 110 2.78 3.27 11.78
CA GLU A 110 2.19 3.15 13.11
C GLU A 110 1.32 4.37 13.44
N ARG A 111 1.86 5.59 13.30
CA ARG A 111 1.09 6.82 13.54
C ARG A 111 -0.19 6.86 12.71
N PHE A 112 -0.09 6.54 11.42
CA PHE A 112 -1.24 6.53 10.53
C PHE A 112 -2.27 5.48 10.96
N PHE A 113 -1.85 4.25 11.24
CA PHE A 113 -2.72 3.16 11.72
C PHE A 113 -3.46 3.50 13.03
N ARG A 114 -2.80 4.22 13.94
CA ARG A 114 -3.43 4.68 15.20
C ARG A 114 -4.41 5.83 14.98
N SER A 115 -4.22 6.65 13.94
CA SER A 115 -5.07 7.81 13.63
C SER A 115 -6.39 7.45 12.94
N ILE A 116 -6.44 6.33 12.22
CA ILE A 116 -7.62 5.93 11.43
C ILE A 116 -8.64 5.14 12.24
N LYS A 117 -9.93 5.32 11.91
CA LYS A 117 -11.04 4.53 12.48
C LYS A 117 -11.22 3.18 11.80
N ALA A 118 -10.64 2.98 10.62
CA ALA A 118 -10.67 1.69 9.93
C ALA A 118 -10.04 0.61 10.81
N LYS A 119 -10.78 -0.49 11.01
CA LYS A 119 -10.35 -1.69 11.74
C LYS A 119 -10.86 -2.92 10.98
N GLY A 120 -9.98 -3.88 10.76
CA GLY A 120 -10.28 -5.12 10.04
C GLY A 120 -9.06 -6.04 10.02
N ALA A 121 -9.25 -7.29 9.63
CA ALA A 121 -8.15 -8.25 9.53
C ALA A 121 -7.07 -7.75 8.56
N ASP A 122 -7.48 -7.29 7.36
CA ASP A 122 -6.56 -6.83 6.29
C ASP A 122 -5.57 -5.76 6.77
N ILE A 123 -6.06 -4.75 7.49
CA ILE A 123 -5.24 -3.59 7.89
C ILE A 123 -4.28 -3.93 9.03
N HIS A 124 -4.67 -4.85 9.92
CA HIS A 124 -3.77 -5.39 10.94
C HIS A 124 -2.75 -6.34 10.29
N GLY A 125 -3.18 -7.15 9.33
CA GLY A 125 -2.33 -8.04 8.54
C GLY A 125 -1.25 -7.27 7.79
N ALA A 126 -1.58 -6.15 7.14
CA ALA A 126 -0.60 -5.29 6.48
C ALA A 126 0.46 -4.75 7.46
N LEU A 127 0.03 -4.30 8.65
CA LEU A 127 0.95 -3.82 9.68
C LEU A 127 1.84 -4.95 10.23
N MET A 128 1.26 -6.13 10.51
CA MET A 128 1.99 -7.33 10.94
C MET A 128 3.04 -7.76 9.92
N ASN A 129 2.66 -7.85 8.64
CA ASN A 129 3.56 -8.20 7.56
C ASN A 129 4.70 -7.17 7.46
N GLY A 130 4.34 -5.89 7.53
CA GLY A 130 5.31 -4.80 7.53
C GLY A 130 6.35 -4.93 8.66
N TYR A 131 5.96 -5.32 9.87
CA TYR A 131 6.94 -5.51 10.96
C TYR A 131 7.91 -6.64 10.65
N ASN A 132 7.42 -7.75 10.10
CA ASN A 132 8.28 -8.87 9.70
C ASN A 132 9.25 -8.50 8.57
N LEU A 133 8.86 -7.58 7.68
CA LEU A 133 9.73 -7.04 6.62
C LEU A 133 10.83 -6.14 7.20
N ASN A 134 10.53 -5.41 8.27
CA ASN A 134 11.45 -4.46 8.91
C ASN A 134 12.23 -5.05 10.10
N GLY A 135 12.19 -6.38 10.28
CA GLY A 135 12.93 -7.06 11.37
C GLY A 135 12.32 -6.87 12.76
N GLU A 136 11.11 -6.32 12.86
CA GLU A 136 10.42 -6.02 14.11
C GLU A 136 9.40 -7.10 14.49
N SER A 137 9.73 -8.38 14.28
CA SER A 137 8.81 -9.52 14.42
C SER A 137 8.06 -9.53 15.76
N TRP A 138 8.65 -9.05 16.86
CA TRP A 138 7.97 -8.96 18.16
C TRP A 138 6.72 -8.05 18.12
N LYS A 139 6.73 -6.98 17.33
CA LYS A 139 5.57 -6.09 17.13
C LYS A 139 4.46 -6.77 16.32
N CYS A 140 4.81 -7.70 15.42
CA CYS A 140 3.82 -8.54 14.74
C CYS A 140 2.98 -9.34 15.76
N PHE A 141 3.62 -9.99 16.75
CA PHE A 141 2.88 -10.69 17.82
C PHE A 141 2.00 -9.74 18.64
N LYS A 142 2.50 -8.54 18.96
CA LYS A 142 1.74 -7.53 19.70
C LYS A 142 0.46 -7.11 18.96
N ILE A 143 0.54 -6.89 17.64
CA ILE A 143 -0.64 -6.57 16.84
C ILE A 143 -1.61 -7.75 16.77
N PHE A 144 -1.10 -8.97 16.65
CA PHE A 144 -1.95 -10.16 16.64
C PHE A 144 -2.74 -10.33 17.95
N GLU A 145 -2.10 -10.08 19.09
CA GLU A 145 -2.82 -10.08 20.39
C GLU A 145 -3.82 -8.92 20.47
N GLU A 146 -3.46 -7.72 19.99
CA GLU A 146 -4.39 -6.59 19.91
C GLU A 146 -5.64 -6.92 19.06
N MET A 147 -5.50 -7.71 17.99
CA MET A 147 -6.65 -8.18 17.20
C MET A 147 -7.59 -9.03 18.06
N LYS A 148 -7.07 -9.98 18.82
CA LYS A 148 -7.87 -10.84 19.72
C LYS A 148 -8.58 -10.04 20.79
N GLU A 149 -7.87 -9.13 21.47
CA GLU A 149 -8.44 -8.26 22.51
C GLU A 149 -9.61 -7.42 21.99
N LYS A 150 -9.56 -7.03 20.71
CA LYS A 150 -10.60 -6.24 20.05
C LYS A 150 -11.66 -7.08 19.34
N ASN A 151 -11.64 -8.41 19.50
CA ASN A 151 -12.52 -9.35 18.80
C ASN A 151 -12.47 -9.23 17.27
N ILE A 152 -11.33 -8.83 16.72
CA ILE A 152 -11.05 -8.86 15.28
C ILE A 152 -10.54 -10.26 14.97
N ILE A 153 -11.31 -11.03 14.20
CA ILE A 153 -10.96 -12.41 13.85
C ILE A 153 -9.74 -12.39 12.92
N PRO A 154 -8.60 -12.95 13.32
CA PRO A 154 -7.46 -13.10 12.43
C PRO A 154 -7.78 -14.11 11.32
N ASP A 155 -7.55 -13.71 10.08
CA ASP A 155 -7.76 -14.55 8.91
C ASP A 155 -6.54 -15.44 8.63
N GLU A 156 -6.65 -16.28 7.59
CA GLU A 156 -5.56 -17.16 7.16
C GLU A 156 -4.27 -16.38 6.89
N ILE A 157 -4.37 -15.17 6.35
CA ILE A 157 -3.24 -14.30 6.05
C ILE A 157 -2.52 -13.90 7.34
N ALA A 158 -3.26 -13.41 8.36
CA ALA A 158 -2.69 -13.03 9.64
C ALA A 158 -1.97 -14.20 10.34
N TRP A 159 -2.55 -15.41 10.30
CA TRP A 159 -1.92 -16.61 10.85
C TRP A 159 -0.63 -16.98 10.11
N ASN A 160 -0.64 -16.96 8.78
CA ASN A 160 0.55 -17.23 7.97
C ASN A 160 1.68 -16.23 8.27
N ILE A 161 1.35 -14.94 8.42
CA ILE A 161 2.31 -13.90 8.81
C ILE A 161 2.90 -14.20 10.20
N LEU A 162 2.07 -14.61 11.16
CA LEU A 162 2.52 -14.94 12.51
C LEU A 162 3.49 -16.15 12.53
N ILE A 163 3.16 -17.21 11.79
CA ILE A 163 4.01 -18.40 11.66
C ILE A 163 5.37 -18.02 11.03
N GLY A 164 5.36 -17.19 9.98
CA GLY A 164 6.57 -16.68 9.35
C GLY A 164 7.42 -15.81 10.29
N ALA A 165 6.82 -15.15 11.27
CA ALA A 165 7.55 -14.41 12.31
C ALA A 165 8.32 -15.35 13.26
N CYS A 166 7.75 -16.53 13.56
CA CYS A 166 8.35 -17.53 14.44
C CYS A 166 9.59 -18.20 13.84
N SER A 167 9.56 -18.53 12.55
CA SER A 167 10.69 -19.19 11.88
C SER A 167 11.95 -18.31 11.86
N LYS A 168 11.81 -17.02 11.56
CA LYS A 168 12.91 -16.05 11.57
C LYS A 168 13.59 -15.88 12.95
N LYS A 169 12.85 -16.14 14.04
CA LYS A 169 13.39 -16.07 15.40
C LYS A 169 14.24 -17.30 15.76
N GLN A 170 13.99 -18.45 15.14
CA GLN A 170 14.81 -19.65 15.35
C GLN A 170 16.20 -19.50 14.71
N ASP A 171 16.29 -18.89 13.52
CA ASP A 171 17.57 -18.68 12.82
C ASP A 171 18.49 -17.66 13.50
N SER A 172 17.94 -16.76 14.33
CA SER A 172 18.72 -15.78 15.10
C SER A 172 19.23 -16.33 16.43
N ASN A 173 18.65 -17.43 16.93
CA ASN A 173 19.10 -18.11 18.15
C ASN A 173 20.11 -19.25 17.89
N THR A 174 20.34 -19.63 16.62
CA THR A 174 21.33 -20.66 16.25
C THR A 174 22.72 -20.09 15.92
N ASN A 175 22.87 -18.77 15.82
CA ASN A 175 24.16 -18.09 15.54
C ASN A 175 24.81 -17.42 16.76
N SER A 176 24.41 -17.78 17.99
CA SER A 176 25.03 -17.29 19.23
C SER A 176 25.65 -18.40 20.09
N ILE A 177 26.01 -19.52 19.46
CA ILE A 177 26.88 -20.53 20.07
C ILE A 177 28.01 -20.78 19.08
N ASP A 178 29.04 -19.94 19.17
CA ASP A 178 30.44 -20.23 18.87
C ASP A 178 31.32 -19.16 19.53
#